data_AF-A0A3P7D7Y2-F1
#
_entry.id   AF-A0A3P7D7Y2-F1
#
_cell.length_a   1.000
_cell.length_b   1.000
_cell.length_c   1.000
_cell.angle_alpha   90.00
_cell.angle_beta   90.00
_cell.angle_gamma   90.00
#
_symmetry.space_group_name_H-M   'P 1'
#
loop_
_entity.id
_entity.type
_entity.pdbx_description
1 polymer ?
#
loop_
_entity_poly.entity_id
_entity_poly.type
_entity_poly.pdbx_seq_one_letter_code
_entity_poly.pdbx_strand_id
1 'polypeptide(L)'
;MLFADDCALNTVTEEDMQRSMDLFAAGSADFGLKISTAKTAVMLQQPPSAEYNAHRINANSAQLKNAETFAYLGSTMSRNTRIDDEVAQLI
;
A
#
# COMPACT_ATOMS: atom_id res chain seq x y z
N MET A 1 -7.68 6.69 0.12
CA MET A 1 -7.72 7.94 -0.69
C MET A 1 -7.87 7.54 -2.15
N LEU A 2 -8.62 8.30 -2.96
CA LEU A 2 -8.86 8.01 -4.38
C LEU A 2 -8.53 9.26 -5.20
N PHE A 3 -7.82 9.10 -6.32
CA PHE A 3 -7.57 10.15 -7.29
C PHE A 3 -7.55 9.57 -8.71
N ALA A 4 -8.44 10.04 -9.58
CA ALA A 4 -8.62 9.48 -10.92
C ALA A 4 -8.78 7.94 -10.86
N ASP A 5 -7.88 7.20 -11.52
CA ASP A 5 -7.82 5.74 -11.53
C ASP A 5 -6.97 5.13 -10.39
N ASP A 6 -6.28 5.95 -9.60
CA ASP A 6 -5.40 5.51 -8.53
C ASP A 6 -6.09 5.51 -7.14
N CYS A 7 -5.76 4.49 -6.33
CA CYS A 7 -6.23 4.34 -4.96
C CYS A 7 -5.06 4.08 -4.02
N ALA A 8 -5.04 4.79 -2.90
CA ALA A 8 -4.17 4.48 -1.77
C ALA A 8 -5.00 3.94 -0.60
N LEU A 9 -4.70 2.70 -0.18
CA LEU A 9 -5.32 2.03 0.96
C LEU A 9 -4.34 2.00 2.13
N ASN A 10 -4.82 2.29 3.34
CA ASN A 10 -4.04 2.19 4.57
C ASN A 10 -4.84 1.39 5.60
N THR A 11 -4.23 0.37 6.18
CA THR A 11 -4.83 -0.50 7.19
C THR A 11 -3.81 -0.79 8.27
N VAL A 12 -4.29 -1.11 9.48
CA VAL A 12 -3.43 -1.37 10.64
C VAL A 12 -2.86 -2.80 10.61
N THR A 13 -3.59 -3.73 10.00
CA THR A 13 -3.23 -5.16 9.94
C THR A 13 -3.06 -5.63 8.50
N GLU A 14 -2.28 -6.71 8.32
CA GLU A 14 -2.09 -7.36 7.03
C GLU A 14 -3.40 -8.01 6.56
N GLU A 15 -4.16 -8.61 7.46
CA GLU A 15 -5.45 -9.25 7.15
C GLU A 15 -6.47 -8.24 6.64
N ASP A 16 -6.53 -7.06 7.27
CA ASP A 16 -7.39 -5.98 6.79
C ASP A 16 -6.89 -5.40 5.46
N MET A 17 -5.57 -5.40 5.23
CA MET A 17 -4.97 -4.98 3.96
C MET A 17 -5.39 -5.93 2.83
N GLN A 18 -5.29 -7.24 3.06
CA GLN A 18 -5.70 -8.26 2.11
C GLN A 18 -7.21 -8.18 1.84
N ARG A 19 -8.04 -8.09 2.89
CA ARG A 19 -9.49 -7.93 2.75
C ARG A 19 -9.85 -6.69 1.94
N SER A 20 -9.17 -5.58 2.19
CA SER A 20 -9.39 -4.32 1.46
C SER A 20 -8.97 -4.45 -0.01
N MET A 21 -7.88 -5.18 -0.30
CA MET A 21 -7.43 -5.46 -1.65
C MET A 21 -8.41 -6.36 -2.41
N ASP A 22 -8.95 -7.39 -1.74
CA ASP A 22 -9.95 -8.30 -2.31
C ASP A 22 -11.25 -7.57 -2.64
N LEU A 23 -11.71 -6.70 -1.73
CA LEU A 23 -12.89 -5.87 -1.97
C LEU A 23 -12.67 -4.88 -3.12
N PHE A 24 -11.49 -4.27 -3.18
CA PHE A 24 -11.13 -3.37 -4.27
C PHE A 24 -11.05 -4.11 -5.62
N ALA A 25 -10.54 -5.35 -5.63
CA ALA A 25 -10.51 -6.21 -6.82
C ALA A 25 -11.91 -6.59 -7.30
N ALA A 26 -12.77 -7.03 -6.39
CA ALA A 26 -14.17 -7.34 -6.71
C ALA A 26 -14.91 -6.12 -7.26
N GLY A 27 -14.85 -4.98 -6.56
CA GLY A 27 -15.48 -3.75 -7.02
C GLY A 27 -14.92 -3.26 -8.36
N SER A 28 -13.60 -3.32 -8.56
CA SER A 28 -12.98 -2.97 -9.84
C SER A 28 -13.53 -3.84 -10.98
N ALA A 29 -13.67 -5.15 -10.77
CA ALA A 29 -14.22 -6.07 -11.76
C ALA A 29 -15.69 -5.73 -12.10
N ASP A 30 -16.49 -5.35 -11.10
CA ASP A 30 -17.89 -4.93 -11.30
C ASP A 30 -18.00 -3.66 -12.17
N PHE A 31 -17.02 -2.75 -12.08
CA PHE A 31 -16.91 -1.58 -12.95
C PHE A 31 -16.18 -1.84 -14.28
N GLY A 32 -15.79 -3.09 -14.56
CA GLY A 32 -15.03 -3.44 -15.77
C GLY A 32 -13.58 -2.95 -15.77
N LEU A 33 -13.05 -2.52 -14.62
CA LEU A 33 -11.69 -2.07 -14.44
C LEU A 33 -10.75 -3.25 -14.16
N LYS A 34 -9.50 -3.13 -14.63
CA LYS A 34 -8.46 -4.12 -14.40
C LYS A 34 -7.35 -3.54 -13.53
N ILE A 35 -7.12 -4.18 -12.39
CA ILE A 35 -6.01 -3.82 -11.51
C ILE A 35 -4.69 -4.24 -12.15
N SER A 36 -3.78 -3.28 -12.29
CA SER A 36 -2.42 -3.51 -12.77
C SER A 36 -1.51 -3.91 -11.62
N THR A 37 -1.33 -5.22 -11.41
CA THR A 37 -0.41 -5.78 -10.39
C THR A 37 1.05 -5.33 -10.58
N ALA A 38 1.43 -4.91 -11.78
CA ALA A 38 2.74 -4.32 -12.07
C ALA A 38 2.90 -2.89 -11.55
N LYS A 39 1.80 -2.15 -11.36
CA LYS A 39 1.78 -0.77 -10.83
C LYS A 39 1.42 -0.74 -9.35
N THR A 40 0.70 -1.75 -8.86
CA THR A 40 0.33 -1.84 -7.46
C THR A 40 1.54 -2.25 -6.61
N ALA A 41 1.84 -1.44 -5.61
CA ALA A 41 2.86 -1.71 -4.61
C ALA A 41 2.25 -1.79 -3.22
N VAL A 42 2.82 -2.63 -2.37
CA VAL A 42 2.46 -2.74 -0.97
C VAL A 42 3.59 -2.18 -0.13
N MET A 43 3.29 -1.42 0.91
CA MET A 43 4.29 -1.03 1.89
C MET A 43 3.82 -1.44 3.27
N LEU A 44 4.58 -2.34 3.87
CA LEU A 44 4.36 -2.77 5.24
C LEU A 44 5.34 -2.10 6.19
N GLN A 45 4.80 -1.37 7.16
CA GLN A 45 5.57 -0.83 8.28
C GLN A 45 5.58 -1.88 9.41
N GLN A 46 6.74 -2.48 9.65
CA GLN A 46 6.90 -3.45 10.72
C GLN A 46 7.15 -2.74 12.06
N PRO A 47 6.62 -3.28 13.18
CA PRO A 47 7.06 -2.88 14.50
C PRO A 47 8.58 -3.11 14.65
N PRO A 48 9.33 -2.22 15.34
CA PRO A 48 10.78 -2.34 15.50
C PRO A 48 11.27 -3.65 16.11
N SER A 49 10.41 -4.40 16.79
CA SER A 49 10.73 -5.62 17.54
C SER A 49 10.09 -6.90 17.00
N ALA A 50 9.42 -6.87 15.85
CA ALA A 50 8.73 -8.03 15.29
C ALA A 50 9.66 -8.87 14.39
N GLU A 51 9.60 -10.20 14.53
CA GLU A 51 10.25 -11.12 13.59
C GLU A 51 9.67 -10.95 12.18
N TYR A 52 10.56 -10.95 11.18
CA TYR A 52 10.20 -10.77 9.78
C TYR A 52 9.47 -12.00 9.25
N ASN A 53 8.14 -12.02 9.38
CA ASN A 53 7.33 -12.94 8.59
C ASN A 53 7.26 -12.44 7.14
N ALA A 54 7.25 -13.35 6.17
CA ALA A 54 7.05 -12.98 4.77
C ALA A 54 5.58 -12.60 4.57
N HIS A 55 5.29 -11.30 4.59
CA HIS A 55 3.94 -10.76 4.40
C HIS A 55 3.52 -10.98 2.93
N ARG A 56 2.34 -11.56 2.72
CA ARG A 56 1.81 -11.99 1.43
C ARG A 56 0.48 -11.30 1.15
N ILE A 57 0.57 -10.08 0.67
CA ILE A 57 -0.57 -9.40 0.05
C ILE A 57 -0.67 -9.78 -1.42
N ASN A 58 -1.87 -10.19 -1.84
CA ASN A 58 -2.20 -10.57 -3.20
C ASN A 58 -3.23 -9.62 -3.80
N ALA A 59 -3.08 -9.33 -5.09
CA ALA A 59 -4.09 -8.67 -5.90
C ALA A 59 -4.39 -9.54 -7.11
N ASN A 60 -5.67 -9.85 -7.37
CA ASN A 60 -6.07 -10.77 -8.45
C ASN A 60 -5.30 -12.11 -8.39
N SER A 61 -5.09 -12.65 -7.19
CA SER A 61 -4.27 -13.86 -6.92
C SER A 61 -2.77 -13.75 -7.22
N ALA A 62 -2.26 -12.59 -7.64
CA ALA A 62 -0.83 -12.34 -7.81
C ALA A 62 -0.26 -11.62 -6.57
N GLN A 63 0.84 -12.15 -6.04
CA GLN A 63 1.51 -11.53 -4.91
C GLN A 63 2.12 -10.18 -5.30
N LEU A 64 1.83 -9.15 -4.51
CA LEU A 64 2.36 -7.81 -4.70
C LEU A 64 3.79 -7.68 -4.19
N LYS A 65 4.57 -6.82 -4.83
CA LYS A 65 5.91 -6.47 -4.35
C LYS A 65 5.81 -5.49 -3.19
N ASN A 66 6.70 -5.71 -2.23
CA ASN A 66 6.89 -4.82 -1.11
C ASN A 66 7.80 -3.66 -1.55
N ALA A 67 7.33 -2.43 -1.38
CA ALA A 67 8.08 -1.23 -1.72
C ALA A 67 8.75 -0.62 -0.49
N GLU A 68 9.97 -0.10 -0.65
CA GLU A 68 10.67 0.65 0.40
C GLU A 68 10.18 2.09 0.50
N THR A 69 9.66 2.62 -0.61
CA THR A 69 9.16 3.98 -0.74
C THR A 69 7.85 3.96 -1.52
N PHE A 70 6.86 4.70 -1.04
CA PHE A 70 5.54 4.86 -1.63
C PHE A 70 5.32 6.32 -1.98
N ALA A 71 5.36 6.65 -3.27
CA ALA A 71 5.10 7.99 -3.76
C ALA A 71 3.65 8.09 -4.25
N TYR A 72 2.90 9.07 -3.75
CA TYR A 72 1.52 9.30 -4.12
C TYR A 72 1.20 10.80 -4.12
N LEU A 73 0.72 11.31 -5.27
CA LEU A 73 0.37 12.72 -5.47
C LEU A 73 1.45 13.74 -5.07
N GLY A 74 2.72 13.38 -5.24
CA GLY A 74 3.85 14.23 -4.88
C GLY A 74 4.34 14.09 -3.43
N SER A 75 3.57 13.42 -2.55
CA SER A 75 4.05 13.03 -1.23
C SER A 75 4.77 11.69 -1.28
N THR A 76 5.86 11.57 -0.52
CA THR A 76 6.67 10.33 -0.46
C THR A 76 6.66 9.78 0.96
N MET A 77 6.17 8.56 1.12
CA MET A 77 6.19 7.83 2.38
C MET A 77 7.27 6.75 2.32
N SER A 78 8.18 6.72 3.30
CA SER A 78 9.18 5.65 3.40
C SER A 78 8.72 4.56 4.37
N ARG A 79 9.27 3.36 4.21
CA ARG A 79 9.02 2.23 5.13
C ARG A 79 9.50 2.55 6.55
N ASN A 80 10.52 3.37 6.68
CA ASN A 80 11.11 3.71 7.97
C ASN A 80 10.26 4.81 8.60
N THR A 81 9.76 4.57 9.82
CA THR A 81 9.04 5.57 10.61
C THR A 81 9.89 6.77 11.06
N ARG A 82 11.12 6.91 10.53
CA ARG A 82 11.87 8.15 10.66
C ARG A 82 11.11 9.17 9.83
N ILE A 83 10.53 10.13 10.54
CA ILE A 83 10.09 11.40 9.97
C ILE A 83 11.34 11.96 9.28
N ASP A 84 11.45 11.78 7.96
CA ASP A 84 12.41 12.55 7.17
C ASP A 84 12.03 14.03 7.33
N ASP A 85 13.03 14.90 7.36
CA ASP A 85 13.03 16.32 7.79
C ASP A 85 11.99 17.27 7.13
N GLU A 86 11.01 16.77 6.38
CA GLU A 86 9.95 17.56 5.74
C GLU A 86 9.02 18.24 6.76
N VAL A 87 8.94 17.74 8.00
CA VAL A 87 8.21 18.43 9.08
C VAL A 87 9.02 19.60 9.66
N ALA A 88 10.34 19.68 9.41
CA ALA A 88 11.17 20.81 9.87
C ALA A 88 11.06 22.05 8.97
N GLN A 89 10.44 21.95 7.79
CA GLN A 89 10.20 23.09 6.90
C GLN A 89 8.87 23.80 7.15
N LEU A 90 8.08 23.33 8.12
CA LEU A 90 6.80 23.93 8.51
C LEU A 90 6.85 24.49 9.94
N ILE A 91 8.02 25.05 10.31
CA ILE A 91 8.22 25.87 11.51
C ILE A 91 8.66 27.28 11.08
#